data_AF-A0A953W9K8-F1
#
_entry.id   AF-A0A953W9K8-F1
#
_cell.length_a   1.000
_cell.length_b   1.000
_cell.length_c   1.000
_cell.angle_alpha   90.00
_cell.angle_beta   90.00
_cell.angle_gamma   90.00
#
_symmetry.space_group_name_H-M   'P 1'
#
loop_
_entity.id
_entity.type
_entity.pdbx_description
1 polymer ?
#
loop_
_entity_poly.entity_id
_entity_poly.type
_entity_poly.pdbx_seq_one_letter_code
_entity_poly.pdbx_strand_id
1 'polypeptide(L)'
;MPEEPSEPGPIFDRLMAHKFEFWQVGLFVLMLLLGVVGFGHLVLHQASGERNYGTVGDAAIAVASLPRNTKQVFKTLIDGGGVELAVSENRFEDEAGFVFSYDANTHPSSGYLLLSRYDGDAHRSIVELIDLNQQRTLHTWAPDFAEINRHSKLKSALTDLDRDNSPERARMMHPYATSDGGLVFENMSPLVKIDVCSNIVWMSERLYHHSIESDGENGFWAMAFREPQTLCGVSDHFKEDALMHVSRDGKIIFEKSLAQILLENNLERLVFGLDFYS
;
A
#
# COMPACT_ATOMS: atom_id res chain seq x y z
N MET A 1 -29.17 -16.98 -32.98
CA MET A 1 -29.60 -18.33 -32.57
C MET A 1 -29.45 -18.39 -31.06
N PRO A 2 -30.53 -18.53 -30.29
CA PRO A 2 -30.41 -18.68 -28.84
C PRO A 2 -29.94 -20.10 -28.52
N GLU A 3 -28.88 -20.24 -27.73
CA GLU A 3 -28.48 -21.52 -27.15
C GLU A 3 -29.55 -21.98 -26.15
N GLU A 4 -30.12 -23.17 -26.38
CA GLU A 4 -31.00 -23.83 -25.42
C GLU A 4 -30.20 -24.21 -24.16
N PRO A 5 -30.77 -24.04 -22.96
CA PRO A 5 -30.11 -24.47 -21.73
C PRO A 5 -30.00 -26.00 -21.71
N SER A 6 -28.79 -26.49 -21.44
CA SER A 6 -28.49 -27.92 -21.32
C SER A 6 -29.41 -28.60 -20.31
N GLU A 7 -30.13 -29.64 -20.73
CA GLU A 7 -30.96 -30.45 -19.84
C GLU A 7 -30.10 -31.10 -18.73
N PRO A 8 -30.54 -31.06 -17.45
CA PRO A 8 -29.80 -31.68 -16.36
C PRO A 8 -29.71 -33.20 -16.57
N GLY A 9 -28.52 -33.77 -16.35
CA GLY A 9 -28.28 -35.19 -16.60
C GLY A 9 -29.03 -36.13 -15.64
N PRO A 10 -29.19 -37.42 -15.99
CA PRO A 10 -30.07 -38.40 -15.34
C PRO A 10 -29.76 -38.71 -13.85
N ILE A 11 -28.60 -38.28 -13.36
CA ILE A 11 -28.21 -38.39 -11.94
C ILE A 11 -28.86 -37.28 -11.10
N PHE A 12 -28.95 -36.07 -11.66
CA PHE A 12 -29.52 -34.91 -10.98
C PHE A 12 -31.03 -35.09 -10.76
N ASP A 13 -31.74 -35.61 -11.77
CA ASP A 13 -33.17 -35.90 -11.69
C ASP A 13 -33.50 -37.00 -10.66
N ARG A 14 -32.65 -38.03 -10.57
CA ARG A 14 -32.80 -39.08 -9.55
C ARG A 14 -32.59 -38.57 -8.13
N LEU A 15 -31.67 -37.63 -7.94
CA LEU A 15 -31.38 -37.02 -6.64
C LEU A 15 -32.55 -36.12 -6.20
N MET A 16 -33.09 -35.32 -7.12
CA MET A 16 -34.22 -34.42 -6.86
C MET A 16 -35.53 -35.17 -6.61
N ALA A 17 -35.72 -36.34 -7.24
CA ALA A 17 -36.88 -37.21 -7.02
C ALA A 17 -36.75 -38.11 -5.78
N HIS A 18 -35.59 -38.12 -5.11
CA HIS A 18 -35.37 -38.98 -3.95
C HIS A 18 -36.08 -38.41 -2.72
N LYS A 19 -36.90 -39.23 -2.06
CA LYS A 19 -37.57 -38.84 -0.82
C LYS A 19 -36.62 -39.04 0.34
N PHE A 20 -36.26 -37.95 1.01
CA PHE A 20 -35.46 -37.99 2.22
C PHE A 20 -36.36 -38.13 3.44
N GLU A 21 -35.98 -39.04 4.34
CA GLU A 21 -36.61 -39.17 5.63
C GLU A 21 -36.22 -37.99 6.54
N PHE A 22 -37.13 -37.56 7.42
CA PHE A 22 -36.92 -36.37 8.26
C PHE A 22 -35.63 -36.45 9.11
N TRP A 23 -35.27 -37.65 9.59
CA TRP A 23 -34.04 -37.84 10.36
C TRP A 23 -32.77 -37.65 9.53
N GLN A 24 -32.82 -37.93 8.22
CA GLN A 24 -31.67 -37.73 7.31
C GLN A 24 -31.43 -36.25 7.10
N VAL A 25 -32.51 -35.46 6.99
CA VAL A 25 -32.45 -34.00 6.94
C VAL A 25 -31.89 -33.46 8.26
N GLY A 26 -32.38 -33.94 9.40
CA GLY A 26 -31.88 -33.56 10.72
C GLY A 26 -30.39 -33.86 10.90
N LEU A 27 -29.94 -35.04 10.47
CA LEU A 27 -28.53 -35.43 10.50
C LEU A 27 -27.68 -34.54 9.59
N PHE A 28 -28.15 -34.25 8.37
CA PHE A 28 -27.46 -33.36 7.44
C PHE A 28 -27.27 -31.95 8.02
N VAL A 29 -28.33 -31.37 8.60
CA VAL A 29 -28.25 -30.07 9.27
C VAL A 29 -27.27 -30.10 10.43
N LEU A 30 -27.27 -31.16 11.24
CA LEU A 30 -26.31 -31.32 12.33
C LEU A 30 -24.86 -31.39 11.82
N MET A 31 -24.59 -32.17 10.77
CA MET A 31 -23.26 -32.23 10.16
C MET A 31 -22.83 -30.87 9.59
N LEU A 32 -23.76 -30.12 9.00
CA LEU A 32 -23.50 -28.79 8.47
C LEU A 32 -23.15 -27.81 9.59
N LEU A 33 -23.88 -27.83 10.71
CA LEU A 33 -23.57 -27.01 11.88
C LEU A 33 -22.20 -27.34 12.47
N LEU A 34 -21.88 -28.64 12.62
CA LEU A 34 -20.56 -29.08 13.07
C LEU A 34 -19.45 -28.66 12.09
N GLY A 35 -19.73 -28.72 10.79
CA GLY A 35 -18.82 -28.25 9.74
C GLY A 35 -18.55 -26.76 9.82
N VAL A 36 -19.58 -25.94 10.06
CA VAL A 36 -19.44 -24.48 10.24
C VAL A 36 -18.63 -24.16 11.49
N VAL A 37 -18.90 -24.83 12.61
CA VAL A 37 -18.13 -24.65 13.86
C VAL A 37 -16.68 -25.06 13.66
N GLY A 38 -16.42 -26.20 13.02
CA GLY A 38 -15.08 -26.68 12.71
C GLY A 38 -14.33 -25.74 11.76
N PHE A 39 -15.00 -25.24 10.72
CA PHE A 39 -14.43 -24.25 9.81
C PHE A 39 -14.11 -22.93 10.53
N GLY A 40 -15.03 -22.44 11.36
CA GLY A 40 -14.82 -21.25 12.19
C GLY A 40 -13.64 -21.40 13.15
N HIS A 41 -13.47 -22.58 13.76
CA HIS A 41 -12.32 -22.90 14.59
C HIS A 41 -11.02 -22.84 13.78
N LEU A 42 -10.95 -23.49 12.61
CA LEU A 42 -9.75 -23.47 11.75
C LEU A 42 -9.37 -22.05 11.34
N VAL A 43 -10.35 -21.23 10.94
CA VAL A 43 -10.14 -19.83 10.57
C VAL A 43 -9.64 -19.02 11.77
N LEU A 44 -10.29 -19.14 12.92
CA LEU A 44 -9.91 -18.41 14.14
C LEU A 44 -8.48 -18.75 14.57
N HIS A 45 -8.15 -20.05 14.60
CA HIS A 45 -6.85 -20.55 15.06
C HIS A 45 -5.70 -20.13 14.15
N GLN A 46 -5.91 -20.19 12.84
CA GLN A 46 -4.92 -19.75 11.85
C GLN A 46 -4.78 -18.21 11.85
N ALA A 47 -5.89 -17.47 12.03
CA ALA A 47 -5.90 -16.01 12.08
C ALA A 47 -5.31 -15.44 13.39
N SER A 48 -5.38 -16.18 14.50
CA SER A 48 -4.77 -15.80 15.78
C SER A 48 -3.27 -16.08 15.86
N GLY A 49 -2.65 -16.56 14.78
CA GLY A 49 -1.20 -16.78 14.68
C GLY A 49 -0.71 -18.18 15.05
N GLU A 50 -1.61 -19.07 15.49
CA GLU A 50 -1.27 -20.45 15.83
C GLU A 50 -1.35 -21.36 14.59
N ARG A 51 -0.22 -21.53 13.87
CA ARG A 51 -0.13 -22.29 12.61
C ARG A 51 -0.19 -23.82 12.76
N ASN A 52 -1.04 -24.33 13.64
CA ASN A 52 -1.10 -25.74 13.99
C ASN A 52 -1.75 -26.63 12.90
N TYR A 53 -2.43 -26.03 11.91
CA TYR A 53 -3.20 -26.75 10.88
C TYR A 53 -2.61 -26.67 9.47
N GLY A 54 -1.43 -26.05 9.31
CA GLY A 54 -0.69 -25.99 8.04
C GLY A 54 -1.54 -25.62 6.83
N THR A 55 -1.41 -26.39 5.75
CA THR A 55 -2.09 -26.15 4.47
C THR A 55 -3.62 -26.16 4.54
N VAL A 56 -4.20 -26.87 5.52
CA VAL A 56 -5.67 -26.89 5.71
C VAL A 56 -6.15 -25.58 6.33
N GLY A 57 -5.39 -25.02 7.27
CA GLY A 57 -5.63 -23.69 7.81
C GLY A 57 -5.51 -22.61 6.73
N ASP A 58 -4.47 -22.68 5.90
CA ASP A 58 -4.26 -21.73 4.80
C ASP A 58 -5.41 -21.79 3.77
N ALA A 59 -5.87 -23.00 3.42
CA ALA A 59 -7.03 -23.17 2.55
C ALA A 59 -8.33 -22.62 3.19
N ALA A 60 -8.51 -22.78 4.50
CA ALA A 60 -9.67 -22.23 5.20
C ALA A 60 -9.67 -20.70 5.19
N ILE A 61 -8.51 -20.05 5.39
CA ILE A 61 -8.34 -18.60 5.26
C ILE A 61 -8.57 -18.15 3.81
N ALA A 62 -8.07 -18.88 2.82
CA ALA A 62 -8.34 -18.59 1.41
C ALA A 62 -9.84 -18.63 1.10
N VAL A 63 -10.56 -19.67 1.55
CA VAL A 63 -12.01 -19.77 1.36
C VAL A 63 -12.77 -18.68 2.12
N ALA A 64 -12.38 -18.39 3.36
CA ALA A 64 -12.98 -17.33 4.17
C ALA A 64 -12.73 -15.92 3.60
N SER A 65 -11.67 -15.73 2.80
CA SER A 65 -11.34 -14.46 2.16
C SER A 65 -11.95 -14.29 0.76
N LEU A 66 -12.43 -15.36 0.12
CA LEU A 66 -13.15 -15.30 -1.17
C LEU A 66 -14.31 -14.29 -1.21
N PRO A 67 -15.15 -14.13 -0.17
CA PRO A 67 -16.26 -13.16 -0.19
C PRO A 67 -15.80 -11.70 -0.14
N ARG A 68 -14.60 -11.41 0.37
CA ARG A 68 -14.13 -10.02 0.49
C ARG A 68 -13.65 -9.43 -0.83
N ASN A 69 -13.14 -10.27 -1.74
CA ASN A 69 -12.48 -9.80 -2.97
C ASN A 69 -13.15 -10.29 -4.26
N THR A 70 -14.25 -11.03 -4.22
CA THR A 70 -14.85 -11.64 -5.42
C THR A 70 -15.28 -10.61 -6.47
N LYS A 71 -15.83 -9.46 -6.04
CA LYS A 71 -16.20 -8.38 -6.98
C LYS A 71 -14.97 -7.74 -7.62
N GLN A 72 -13.91 -7.48 -6.85
CA GLN A 72 -12.68 -6.89 -7.36
C GLN A 72 -11.93 -7.86 -8.27
N VAL A 73 -11.79 -9.13 -7.90
CA VAL A 73 -11.14 -10.16 -8.71
C VAL A 73 -11.89 -10.39 -10.02
N PHE A 74 -13.22 -10.46 -9.97
CA PHE A 74 -14.04 -10.62 -11.17
C PHE A 74 -13.96 -9.39 -12.08
N LYS A 75 -13.96 -8.18 -11.51
CA LYS A 75 -13.73 -6.93 -12.25
C LYS A 75 -12.32 -6.89 -12.86
N THR A 76 -11.29 -7.30 -12.13
CA THR A 76 -9.90 -7.36 -12.62
C THR A 76 -9.72 -8.40 -13.74
N LEU A 77 -10.43 -9.52 -13.67
CA LEU A 77 -10.40 -10.56 -14.71
C LEU A 77 -11.17 -10.16 -15.97
N ILE A 78 -12.28 -9.43 -15.84
CA ILE A 78 -13.07 -8.94 -16.99
C ILE A 78 -12.44 -7.70 -17.62
N ASP A 79 -11.95 -6.76 -16.81
CA ASP A 79 -11.42 -5.46 -17.25
C ASP A 79 -9.90 -5.49 -17.52
N GLY A 80 -9.26 -6.67 -17.45
CA GLY A 80 -7.87 -6.85 -17.90
C GLY A 80 -6.81 -6.23 -16.99
N GLY A 81 -6.90 -6.44 -15.67
CA GLY A 81 -5.74 -6.20 -14.78
C GLY A 81 -5.41 -4.73 -14.53
N GLY A 82 -6.35 -3.93 -14.04
CA GLY A 82 -6.07 -2.51 -13.77
C GLY A 82 -7.04 -1.80 -12.81
N VAL A 83 -7.71 -2.53 -11.92
CA VAL A 83 -8.83 -1.97 -11.14
C VAL A 83 -8.39 -1.04 -9.99
N GLU A 84 -7.12 -1.09 -9.56
CA GLU A 84 -6.66 -0.32 -8.39
C GLU A 84 -6.47 1.17 -8.63
N LEU A 85 -6.23 1.61 -9.87
CA LEU A 85 -6.09 3.03 -10.23
C LEU A 85 -7.29 3.56 -11.04
N ALA A 86 -8.32 2.74 -11.23
CA ALA A 86 -9.53 3.14 -11.93
C ALA A 86 -10.43 3.98 -11.02
N VAL A 87 -10.69 5.23 -11.41
CA VAL A 87 -11.68 6.07 -10.73
C VAL A 87 -13.07 5.55 -11.09
N SER A 88 -13.97 5.46 -10.10
CA SER A 88 -15.33 4.94 -10.32
C SER A 88 -16.18 5.83 -11.21
N GLU A 89 -15.86 7.13 -11.26
CA GLU A 89 -16.59 8.16 -12.00
C GLU A 89 -15.60 9.21 -12.52
N ASN A 90 -15.75 9.62 -13.78
CA ASN A 90 -15.04 10.80 -14.27
C ASN A 90 -15.75 12.06 -13.74
N ARG A 91 -15.17 12.70 -12.71
CA ARG A 91 -15.72 13.93 -12.12
C ARG A 91 -15.46 15.18 -12.95
N PHE A 92 -14.64 15.06 -13.99
CA PHE A 92 -14.12 16.18 -14.79
C PHE A 92 -14.09 15.77 -16.28
N GLU A 93 -15.28 15.65 -16.91
CA GLU A 93 -15.41 15.14 -18.28
C GLU A 93 -14.60 15.93 -19.32
N ASP A 94 -14.45 17.24 -19.13
CA ASP A 94 -13.81 18.15 -20.08
C ASP A 94 -12.47 18.72 -19.60
N GLU A 95 -11.99 18.34 -18.41
CA GLU A 95 -10.75 18.91 -17.83
C GLU A 95 -9.70 17.81 -17.65
N ALA A 96 -8.47 18.11 -18.07
CA ALA A 96 -7.33 17.21 -17.90
C ALA A 96 -6.18 17.94 -17.20
N GLY A 97 -5.51 17.24 -16.27
CA GLY A 97 -4.33 17.74 -15.59
C GLY A 97 -4.62 18.87 -14.58
N PHE A 98 -3.67 19.79 -14.45
CA PHE A 98 -3.72 20.90 -13.51
C PHE A 98 -4.20 22.18 -14.22
N VAL A 99 -5.33 22.72 -13.78
CA VAL A 99 -6.00 23.88 -14.41
C VAL A 99 -5.86 25.11 -13.53
N PHE A 100 -5.58 26.26 -14.15
CA PHE A 100 -5.48 27.55 -13.47
C PHE A 100 -6.80 28.32 -13.50
N SER A 101 -7.17 28.93 -12.38
CA SER A 101 -8.38 29.75 -12.24
C SER A 101 -8.17 31.25 -12.52
N TYR A 102 -7.00 31.61 -13.05
CA TYR A 102 -6.58 32.98 -13.35
C TYR A 102 -5.70 33.00 -14.60
N ASP A 103 -5.42 34.18 -15.15
CA ASP A 103 -4.59 34.33 -16.35
C ASP A 103 -3.09 34.37 -16.03
N ALA A 104 -2.26 33.86 -16.95
CA ALA A 104 -0.80 33.91 -16.81
C ALA A 104 -0.29 35.36 -16.67
N ASN A 105 0.77 35.53 -15.87
CA ASN A 105 1.44 36.80 -15.55
C ASN A 105 0.60 37.81 -14.75
N THR A 106 -0.54 37.41 -14.17
CA THR A 106 -1.37 38.30 -13.35
C THR A 106 -1.12 38.18 -11.84
N HIS A 107 -0.37 37.16 -11.39
CA HIS A 107 -0.10 36.89 -9.98
C HIS A 107 1.41 36.67 -9.72
N PRO A 108 2.23 37.73 -9.76
CA PRO A 108 3.69 37.63 -9.64
C PRO A 108 4.18 37.08 -8.29
N SER A 109 3.33 37.05 -7.27
CA SER A 109 3.64 36.51 -5.94
C SER A 109 3.18 35.06 -5.71
N SER A 110 2.67 34.36 -6.74
CA SER A 110 2.16 32.99 -6.56
C SER A 110 3.23 31.95 -6.24
N GLY A 111 4.50 32.21 -6.57
CA GLY A 111 5.60 31.27 -6.32
C GLY A 111 5.55 30.03 -7.22
N TYR A 112 5.97 28.88 -6.66
CA TYR A 112 6.09 27.63 -7.39
C TYR A 112 5.31 26.51 -6.71
N LEU A 113 4.86 25.55 -7.52
CA LEU A 113 4.26 24.30 -7.06
C LEU A 113 5.18 23.14 -7.43
N LEU A 114 5.51 22.30 -6.46
CA LEU A 114 6.13 21.00 -6.69
C LEU A 114 5.01 19.94 -6.69
N LEU A 115 4.57 19.56 -7.89
CA LEU A 115 3.42 18.68 -8.08
C LEU A 115 3.88 17.24 -8.29
N SER A 116 3.70 16.40 -7.27
CA SER A 116 3.75 14.94 -7.47
C SER A 116 2.42 14.45 -8.00
N ARG A 117 2.45 13.83 -9.17
CA ARG A 117 1.25 13.26 -9.79
C ARG A 117 1.54 11.94 -10.51
N TYR A 118 0.47 11.25 -10.84
CA TYR A 118 0.51 10.15 -11.79
C TYR A 118 0.24 10.72 -13.18
N ASP A 119 1.08 10.37 -14.15
CA ASP A 119 0.87 10.67 -15.55
C ASP A 119 0.07 9.53 -16.19
N GLY A 120 -1.18 9.82 -16.58
CA GLY A 120 -2.08 8.84 -17.16
C GLY A 120 -1.70 8.42 -18.58
N ASP A 121 -1.03 9.29 -19.34
CA ASP A 121 -0.61 9.01 -20.72
C ASP A 121 0.67 8.17 -20.73
N ALA A 122 1.62 8.51 -19.86
CA ALA A 122 2.88 7.78 -19.70
C ALA A 122 2.80 6.60 -18.71
N HIS A 123 1.65 6.41 -18.05
CA HIS A 123 1.39 5.37 -17.05
C HIS A 123 2.46 5.25 -15.96
N ARG A 124 2.86 6.38 -15.38
CA ARG A 124 3.95 6.43 -14.38
C ARG A 124 3.84 7.64 -13.46
N SER A 125 4.48 7.57 -12.29
CA SER A 125 4.63 8.77 -11.45
C SER A 125 5.70 9.72 -11.99
N ILE A 126 5.38 11.01 -11.92
CA ILE A 126 6.29 12.11 -12.20
C ILE A 126 6.18 13.18 -11.11
N VAL A 127 7.19 14.04 -11.02
CA VAL A 127 7.11 15.29 -10.25
C VAL A 127 7.40 16.46 -11.17
N GLU A 128 6.57 17.50 -11.13
CA GLU A 128 6.73 18.70 -11.93
C GLU A 128 6.97 19.92 -11.04
N LEU A 129 7.95 20.75 -11.39
CA LEU A 129 8.11 22.09 -10.84
C LEU A 129 7.38 23.07 -11.74
N ILE A 130 6.32 23.70 -11.24
CA ILE A 130 5.44 24.58 -11.99
C ILE A 130 5.59 26.01 -11.49
N ASP A 131 5.86 26.95 -12.40
CA ASP A 131 5.75 28.39 -12.13
C ASP A 131 4.26 28.76 -12.15
N LEU A 132 3.73 29.16 -11.00
CA LEU A 132 2.32 29.47 -10.86
C LEU A 132 1.94 30.81 -11.51
N ASN A 133 2.88 31.75 -11.63
CA ASN A 133 2.62 33.01 -12.31
C ASN A 133 2.64 32.85 -13.83
N GLN A 134 3.68 32.18 -14.35
CA GLN A 134 3.82 31.95 -15.80
C GLN A 134 2.97 30.79 -16.31
N GLN A 135 2.39 30.00 -15.40
CA GLN A 135 1.54 28.83 -15.69
C GLN A 135 2.24 27.82 -16.60
N ARG A 136 3.52 27.56 -16.34
CA ARG A 136 4.31 26.60 -17.13
C ARG A 136 5.13 25.69 -16.25
N THR A 137 5.29 24.46 -16.71
CA THR A 137 6.25 23.51 -16.14
C THR A 137 7.66 23.99 -16.45
N LEU A 138 8.45 24.18 -15.40
CA LEU A 138 9.87 24.52 -15.48
C LEU A 138 10.74 23.28 -15.60
N HIS A 139 10.34 22.19 -14.94
CA HIS A 139 11.09 20.96 -14.90
C HIS A 139 10.21 19.77 -14.54
N THR A 140 10.61 18.58 -15.00
CA THR A 140 9.92 17.31 -14.73
C THR A 140 10.93 16.24 -14.34
N TRP A 141 10.76 15.65 -13.16
CA TRP A 141 11.44 14.43 -12.75
C TRP A 141 10.58 13.22 -13.10
N ALA A 142 11.18 12.26 -13.81
CA ALA A 142 10.55 11.02 -14.23
C ALA A 142 11.58 9.86 -14.14
N PRO A 143 11.90 9.37 -12.93
CA PRO A 143 12.94 8.36 -12.72
C PRO A 143 12.50 6.97 -13.17
N ASP A 144 13.44 6.13 -13.60
CA ASP A 144 13.19 4.71 -13.87
C ASP A 144 13.01 3.95 -12.55
N PHE A 145 11.75 3.69 -12.18
CA PHE A 145 11.42 2.93 -10.97
C PHE A 145 11.86 1.47 -11.04
N ALA A 146 11.95 0.87 -12.23
CA ALA A 146 12.50 -0.48 -12.34
C ALA A 146 13.99 -0.47 -12.02
N GLU A 147 14.72 0.58 -12.41
CA GLU A 147 16.13 0.76 -12.00
C GLU A 147 16.25 0.97 -10.49
N ILE A 148 15.43 1.84 -9.90
CA ILE A 148 15.40 2.06 -8.45
C ILE A 148 15.17 0.74 -7.69
N ASN A 149 14.15 -0.04 -8.08
CA ASN A 149 13.84 -1.30 -7.41
C ASN A 149 14.97 -2.33 -7.54
N ARG A 150 15.60 -2.43 -8.73
CA ARG A 150 16.76 -3.32 -8.95
C ARG A 150 17.96 -2.93 -8.09
N HIS A 151 18.13 -1.64 -7.79
CA HIS A 151 19.25 -1.13 -7.01
C HIS A 151 19.02 -1.25 -5.50
N SER A 152 17.76 -1.27 -5.05
CA SER A 152 17.43 -1.39 -3.64
C SER A 152 17.83 -2.75 -3.06
N LYS A 153 18.35 -2.72 -1.83
CA LYS A 153 18.62 -3.89 -1.01
C LYS A 153 17.59 -4.11 0.09
N LEU A 154 16.55 -3.28 0.15
CA LEU A 154 15.52 -3.35 1.18
C LEU A 154 14.85 -4.73 1.18
N LYS A 155 14.75 -5.29 2.37
CA LYS A 155 13.94 -6.47 2.68
C LYS A 155 13.01 -6.09 3.82
N SER A 156 11.71 -6.23 3.58
CA SER A 156 10.67 -5.86 4.53
C SER A 156 9.58 -6.91 4.51
N ALA A 157 8.95 -7.15 5.66
CA ALA A 157 7.73 -7.94 5.73
C ALA A 157 6.48 -7.13 5.33
N LEU A 158 6.60 -5.80 5.25
CA LEU A 158 5.49 -4.88 5.05
C LEU A 158 5.31 -4.44 3.59
N THR A 159 6.36 -4.49 2.78
CA THR A 159 6.34 -4.07 1.37
C THR A 159 7.12 -5.04 0.50
N ASP A 160 6.67 -5.22 -0.73
CA ASP A 160 7.43 -5.82 -1.82
C ASP A 160 7.59 -4.76 -2.91
N LEU A 161 8.81 -4.28 -3.18
CA LEU A 161 9.01 -3.16 -4.09
C LEU A 161 8.58 -3.48 -5.53
N ASP A 162 8.74 -4.71 -6.00
CA ASP A 162 8.36 -5.09 -7.36
C ASP A 162 6.84 -5.20 -7.50
N ARG A 163 6.14 -5.60 -6.43
CA ARG A 163 4.67 -5.67 -6.41
C ARG A 163 4.03 -4.31 -6.11
N ASP A 164 4.49 -3.61 -5.08
CA ASP A 164 3.83 -2.46 -4.48
C ASP A 164 4.33 -1.13 -5.07
N ASN A 165 5.57 -1.10 -5.55
CA ASN A 165 6.23 0.05 -6.17
C ASN A 165 6.76 -0.29 -7.58
N SER A 166 6.01 -1.12 -8.33
CA SER A 166 6.31 -1.36 -9.76
C SER A 166 6.29 -0.04 -10.55
N PRO A 167 6.89 0.05 -11.74
CA PRO A 167 6.88 1.29 -12.54
C PRO A 167 5.50 1.92 -12.74
N GLU A 168 4.47 1.09 -12.85
CA GLU A 168 3.08 1.50 -13.06
C GLU A 168 2.38 1.90 -11.75
N ARG A 169 2.92 1.53 -10.58
CA ARG A 169 2.32 1.74 -9.25
C ARG A 169 3.10 2.70 -8.37
N ALA A 170 4.38 2.87 -8.67
CA ALA A 170 5.28 3.70 -7.89
C ALA A 170 4.78 5.13 -7.83
N ARG A 171 4.99 5.75 -6.67
CA ARG A 171 4.65 7.15 -6.41
C ARG A 171 5.84 7.83 -5.80
N MET A 172 6.04 9.10 -6.11
CA MET A 172 6.96 9.95 -5.35
C MET A 172 6.14 10.68 -4.30
N MET A 173 5.87 10.05 -3.15
CA MET A 173 5.12 10.72 -2.07
C MET A 173 5.99 11.76 -1.38
N HIS A 174 5.34 12.86 -0.98
CA HIS A 174 5.93 13.96 -0.22
C HIS A 174 7.32 14.39 -0.71
N PRO A 175 7.51 14.62 -2.02
CA PRO A 175 8.85 14.85 -2.54
C PRO A 175 9.41 16.18 -2.02
N TYR A 176 10.72 16.19 -1.78
CA TYR A 176 11.46 17.36 -1.35
C TYR A 176 12.45 17.77 -2.45
N ALA A 177 12.29 18.98 -2.98
CA ALA A 177 13.23 19.56 -3.95
C ALA A 177 14.49 20.06 -3.23
N THR A 178 15.66 19.62 -3.69
CA THR A 178 16.93 19.98 -3.07
C THR A 178 17.58 21.18 -3.76
N SER A 179 18.47 21.88 -3.04
CA SER A 179 19.15 23.08 -3.52
C SER A 179 20.07 22.85 -4.73
N ASP A 180 20.46 21.59 -4.98
CA ASP A 180 21.21 21.17 -6.17
C ASP A 180 20.32 20.82 -7.38
N GLY A 181 19.00 21.06 -7.28
CA GLY A 181 18.06 20.85 -8.37
C GLY A 181 17.60 19.39 -8.55
N GLY A 182 17.92 18.50 -7.61
CA GLY A 182 17.36 17.16 -7.60
C GLY A 182 16.15 17.02 -6.67
N LEU A 183 15.78 15.76 -6.40
CA LEU A 183 14.58 15.41 -5.66
C LEU A 183 14.87 14.29 -4.65
N VAL A 184 14.30 14.38 -3.46
CA VAL A 184 14.23 13.27 -2.50
C VAL A 184 12.78 12.85 -2.34
N PHE A 185 12.50 11.55 -2.36
CA PHE A 185 11.14 11.04 -2.20
C PHE A 185 11.12 9.63 -1.61
N GLU A 186 9.94 9.20 -1.20
CA GLU A 186 9.63 7.84 -0.75
C GLU A 186 8.21 7.46 -1.18
N ASN A 187 7.87 6.18 -1.12
CA ASN A 187 6.48 5.71 -1.04
C ASN A 187 6.42 4.30 -0.45
N MET A 188 6.46 4.17 0.87
CA MET A 188 6.60 2.83 1.50
C MET A 188 7.78 2.09 0.86
N SER A 189 8.92 2.79 0.76
CA SER A 189 10.09 2.40 -0.01
C SER A 189 11.38 2.89 0.69
N PRO A 190 12.58 2.59 0.15
CA PRO A 190 13.78 3.35 0.49
C PRO A 190 13.55 4.85 0.28
N LEU A 191 14.30 5.67 1.03
CA LEU A 191 14.41 7.09 0.72
C LEU A 191 15.35 7.24 -0.47
N VAL A 192 14.85 7.78 -1.58
CA VAL A 192 15.59 7.86 -2.84
C VAL A 192 15.93 9.31 -3.13
N LYS A 193 17.20 9.57 -3.46
CA LYS A 193 17.64 10.84 -4.05
C LYS A 193 17.92 10.64 -5.53
N ILE A 194 17.34 11.52 -6.35
CA ILE A 194 17.67 11.68 -7.77
C ILE A 194 18.24 13.06 -8.07
N ASP A 195 18.99 13.15 -9.18
CA ASP A 195 19.49 14.41 -9.73
C ASP A 195 18.44 15.10 -10.64
N VAL A 196 18.80 16.25 -11.21
CA VAL A 196 17.96 17.00 -12.16
C VAL A 196 17.65 16.22 -13.44
N CYS A 197 18.38 15.17 -13.76
CA CYS A 197 18.14 14.31 -14.91
C CYS A 197 17.35 13.05 -14.55
N SER A 198 16.87 12.95 -13.31
CA SER A 198 16.20 11.77 -12.74
C SER A 198 17.09 10.52 -12.58
N ASN A 199 18.41 10.67 -12.56
CA ASN A 199 19.33 9.57 -12.25
C ASN A 199 19.45 9.39 -10.74
N ILE A 200 19.60 8.14 -10.28
CA ILE A 200 19.80 7.80 -8.86
C ILE A 200 21.14 8.38 -8.38
N VAL A 201 21.11 9.16 -7.31
CA VAL A 201 22.31 9.68 -6.63
C VAL A 201 22.65 8.78 -5.44
N TRP A 202 21.67 8.49 -4.59
CA TRP A 202 21.81 7.58 -3.45
C TRP A 202 20.45 7.03 -3.01
N MET A 203 20.48 5.97 -2.21
CA MET A 203 19.31 5.35 -1.58
C MET A 203 19.60 5.06 -0.11
N SER A 204 18.64 5.31 0.77
CA SER A 204 18.71 4.94 2.19
C SER A 204 17.79 3.76 2.47
N GLU A 205 18.38 2.63 2.88
CA GLU A 205 17.72 1.31 2.90
C GLU A 205 16.94 1.06 4.22
N ARG A 206 15.88 1.85 4.42
CA ARG A 206 14.81 1.60 5.40
C ARG A 206 13.47 1.73 4.70
N LEU A 207 12.40 1.29 5.35
CA LEU A 207 11.05 1.45 4.83
C LEU A 207 10.49 2.81 5.27
N TYR A 208 10.73 3.85 4.49
CA TYR A 208 10.25 5.20 4.76
C TYR A 208 8.76 5.34 4.40
N HIS A 209 8.06 6.23 5.10
CA HIS A 209 6.65 6.57 4.85
C HIS A 209 6.31 7.97 5.37
N HIS A 210 5.36 8.65 4.73
CA HIS A 210 4.89 10.00 5.08
C HIS A 210 5.89 11.12 4.77
N SER A 211 6.29 11.93 5.75
CA SER A 211 6.91 13.24 5.50
C SER A 211 8.43 13.17 5.44
N ILE A 212 8.99 14.04 4.61
CA ILE A 212 10.42 14.32 4.50
C ILE A 212 10.60 15.81 4.78
N GLU A 213 11.41 16.13 5.79
CA GLU A 213 11.67 17.50 6.21
C GLU A 213 13.18 17.77 6.19
N SER A 214 13.57 19.01 5.88
CA SER A 214 14.98 19.42 5.96
C SER A 214 15.47 19.45 7.40
N ASP A 215 16.71 19.05 7.62
CA ASP A 215 17.40 19.27 8.91
C ASP A 215 18.05 20.66 9.03
N GLY A 216 18.03 21.47 7.96
CA GLY A 216 18.70 22.76 7.87
C GLY A 216 20.17 22.72 7.41
N GLU A 217 20.77 21.53 7.30
CA GLU A 217 22.18 21.28 6.95
C GLU A 217 22.34 20.39 5.70
N ASN A 218 21.31 20.31 4.86
CA ASN A 218 21.18 19.48 3.65
C ASN A 218 21.01 17.96 3.91
N GLY A 219 20.72 17.56 5.14
CA GLY A 219 20.15 16.26 5.45
C GLY A 219 18.63 16.33 5.59
N PHE A 220 18.06 15.23 6.07
CA PHE A 220 16.63 15.03 6.11
C PHE A 220 16.19 14.34 7.40
N TRP A 221 15.15 14.88 8.02
CA TRP A 221 14.31 14.14 8.95
C TRP A 221 13.21 13.42 8.18
N ALA A 222 13.05 12.13 8.40
CA ALA A 222 12.02 11.35 7.77
C ALA A 222 11.48 10.29 8.72
N MET A 223 10.28 9.79 8.41
CA MET A 223 9.63 8.71 9.14
C MET A 223 9.90 7.38 8.43
N ALA A 224 10.19 6.33 9.19
CA ALA A 224 10.36 4.99 8.67
C ALA A 224 9.85 3.94 9.66
N PHE A 225 9.60 2.72 9.18
CA PHE A 225 9.40 1.59 10.07
C PHE A 225 10.72 1.02 10.57
N ARG A 226 10.71 0.60 11.83
CA ARG A 226 11.77 -0.15 12.47
C ARG A 226 11.53 -1.65 12.29
N GLU A 227 12.35 -2.27 11.44
CA GLU A 227 12.32 -3.72 11.18
C GLU A 227 13.71 -4.34 11.44
N PRO A 228 13.84 -5.32 12.36
CA PRO A 228 12.79 -5.82 13.26
C PRO A 228 12.39 -4.79 14.32
N GLN A 229 11.17 -4.95 14.85
CA GLN A 229 10.67 -4.18 15.99
C GLN A 229 11.61 -4.31 17.19
N THR A 230 11.62 -3.30 18.04
CA THR A 230 12.45 -3.24 19.25
C THR A 230 11.66 -3.44 20.54
N LEU A 231 10.34 -3.25 20.50
CA LEU A 231 9.48 -3.49 21.66
C LEU A 231 9.26 -4.99 21.87
N CYS A 232 9.38 -5.43 23.11
CA CYS A 232 9.03 -6.80 23.50
C CYS A 232 7.55 -6.89 23.87
N GLY A 233 6.94 -8.06 23.66
CA GLY A 233 5.55 -8.32 24.08
C GLY A 233 4.47 -7.72 23.18
N VAL A 234 4.86 -7.08 22.08
CA VAL A 234 3.95 -6.66 21.01
C VAL A 234 3.83 -7.77 19.96
N SER A 235 2.70 -7.80 19.26
CA SER A 235 2.49 -8.78 18.18
C SER A 235 3.40 -8.53 16.98
N ASP A 236 3.69 -9.56 16.20
CA ASP A 236 4.40 -9.43 14.90
C ASP A 236 3.69 -8.50 13.90
N HIS A 237 2.40 -8.19 14.13
CA HIS A 237 1.63 -7.24 13.33
C HIS A 237 1.81 -5.77 13.75
N PHE A 238 2.49 -5.51 14.88
CA PHE A 238 2.79 -4.16 15.29
C PHE A 238 3.70 -3.50 14.25
N LYS A 239 3.46 -2.24 13.92
CA LYS A 239 4.32 -1.49 13.01
C LYS A 239 4.96 -0.41 13.83
N GLU A 240 6.26 -0.53 14.04
CA GLU A 240 6.97 0.38 14.91
C GLU A 240 7.52 1.55 14.09
N ASP A 241 6.88 2.71 14.22
CA ASP A 241 7.35 3.94 13.61
C ASP A 241 8.65 4.42 14.27
N ALA A 242 9.55 4.97 13.46
CA ALA A 242 10.82 5.54 13.87
C ALA A 242 11.09 6.87 13.19
N LEU A 243 11.67 7.79 13.96
CA LEU A 243 12.25 9.01 13.47
C LEU A 243 13.66 8.73 12.95
N MET A 244 13.91 9.12 11.71
CA MET A 244 15.17 8.92 11.01
C MET A 244 15.81 10.27 10.70
N HIS A 245 17.13 10.38 10.93
CA HIS A 245 17.94 11.46 10.39
C HIS A 245 18.88 10.87 9.34
N VAL A 246 18.75 11.36 8.12
CA VAL A 246 19.54 10.94 6.96
C VAL A 246 20.43 12.10 6.54
N SER A 247 21.73 11.85 6.42
CA SER A 247 22.68 12.86 5.96
C SER A 247 22.47 13.20 4.48
N ARG A 248 23.13 14.28 4.02
CA ARG A 248 23.16 14.68 2.61
C ARG A 248 23.56 13.56 1.64
N ASP A 249 24.38 12.61 2.10
CA ASP A 249 24.90 11.50 1.29
C ASP A 249 24.06 10.22 1.43
N GLY A 250 22.87 10.30 2.02
CA GLY A 250 21.95 9.16 2.18
C GLY A 250 22.26 8.24 3.36
N LYS A 251 23.20 8.61 4.25
CA LYS A 251 23.57 7.79 5.41
C LYS A 251 22.63 8.06 6.58
N ILE A 252 22.14 7.01 7.21
CA ILE A 252 21.39 7.12 8.47
C ILE A 252 22.38 7.50 9.57
N ILE A 253 22.19 8.66 10.19
CA ILE A 253 23.03 9.18 11.27
C ILE A 253 22.31 9.22 12.62
N PHE A 254 20.99 9.13 12.61
CA PHE A 254 20.17 8.90 13.79
C PHE A 254 18.93 8.08 13.43
N GLU A 255 18.51 7.21 14.33
CA GLU A 255 17.33 6.38 14.19
C GLU A 255 16.77 6.11 15.59
N LYS A 256 15.51 6.47 15.84
CA LYS A 256 14.87 6.25 17.14
C LYS A 256 13.39 5.92 16.99
N SER A 257 12.98 4.84 17.63
CA SER A 257 11.58 4.43 17.71
C SER A 257 10.72 5.50 18.39
N LEU A 258 9.58 5.84 17.79
CA LEU A 258 8.61 6.74 18.41
C LEU A 258 8.01 6.12 19.68
N ALA A 259 7.74 4.81 19.65
CA ALA A 259 7.24 4.10 20.83
C ALA A 259 8.26 4.17 21.98
N GLN A 260 9.55 3.94 21.71
CA GLN A 260 10.60 4.11 22.73
C GLN A 260 10.69 5.55 23.25
N ILE A 261 10.59 6.56 22.38
CA ILE A 261 10.55 7.97 22.81
C ILE A 261 9.42 8.19 23.81
N LEU A 262 8.22 7.67 23.54
CA LEU A 262 7.08 7.81 24.44
C LEU A 262 7.32 7.08 25.78
N LEU A 263 7.84 5.85 25.74
CA LEU A 263 8.16 5.07 26.94
C LEU A 263 9.19 5.77 27.84
N GLU A 264 10.29 6.24 27.26
CA GLU A 264 11.36 6.97 27.96
C GLU A 264 10.87 8.27 28.62
N ASN A 265 9.75 8.83 28.15
CA ASN A 265 9.16 10.06 28.66
C ASN A 265 7.91 9.83 29.54
N ASN A 266 7.72 8.61 30.06
CA ASN A 266 6.56 8.24 30.91
C ASN A 266 5.20 8.43 30.21
N LEU A 267 5.16 8.26 28.89
CA LEU A 267 3.94 8.36 28.06
C LEU A 267 3.47 6.99 27.56
N GLU A 268 3.78 5.92 28.29
CA GLU A 268 3.46 4.52 27.96
C GLU A 268 1.99 4.27 27.61
N ARG A 269 1.06 4.97 28.28
CA ARG A 269 -0.38 4.92 27.99
C ARG A 269 -0.75 5.29 26.54
N LEU A 270 0.09 6.07 25.85
CA LEU A 270 -0.11 6.42 24.44
C LEU A 270 0.33 5.31 23.49
N VAL A 271 1.13 4.35 23.98
CA VAL A 271 1.62 3.20 23.21
C VAL A 271 0.70 1.99 23.40
N PHE A 272 0.33 1.65 24.64
CA PHE A 272 -0.40 0.40 24.93
C PHE A 272 -1.91 0.57 25.17
N GLY A 273 -2.44 1.79 25.15
CA GLY A 273 -3.84 2.05 25.48
C GLY A 273 -4.15 1.85 26.98
N LEU A 274 -5.42 2.04 27.36
CA LEU A 274 -5.86 2.11 28.77
C LEU A 274 -5.98 0.74 29.49
N ASP A 275 -5.78 -0.39 28.81
CA ASP A 275 -6.22 -1.71 29.35
C ASP A 275 -5.16 -2.52 30.13
N PHE A 276 -3.97 -1.99 30.39
CA PHE A 276 -2.92 -2.73 31.11
C PHE A 276 -2.75 -2.38 32.60
N TYR A 277 -3.60 -1.49 33.15
CA TYR A 277 -3.59 -1.16 34.58
C TYR A 277 -5.02 -1.06 35.14
N SER A 278 -5.67 -2.22 35.32
CA SER A 278 -6.79 -2.39 36.26
C SER A 278 -6.63 -3.67 37.05
#